data_AF-A0AAD7G2T2-F1
#
_entry.id   AF-A0AAD7G2T2-F1
#
_cell.length_a   1.000
_cell.length_b   1.000
_cell.length_c   1.000
_cell.angle_alpha   90.00
_cell.angle_beta   90.00
_cell.angle_gamma   90.00
#
_symmetry.space_group_name_H-M   'P 1'
#
loop_
_entity.id
_entity.type
_entity.pdbx_description
1 polymer ?
#
loop_
_entity_poly.entity_id
_entity_poly.type
_entity_poly.pdbx_seq_one_letter_code
_entity_poly.pdbx_strand_id
1 'polypeptide(L)'
;MPAASNETFYVDKVDKAKVEKGPGGKKVWVFHTLWKGYPNSAASWVQERDFNGSYALDIFWKRSDVGDRDPKNLTKFTIGEVVQLREEREKRGSSRSY
;
A
#
# COMPACT_ATOMS: atom_id res chain seq x y z
N MET A 1 31.44 15.11 7.81
CA MET A 1 30.28 14.51 8.51
C MET A 1 29.03 15.01 7.79
N PRO A 2 28.47 14.32 6.78
CA PRO A 2 27.22 14.75 6.17
C PRO A 2 26.10 14.54 7.20
N ALA A 3 25.39 15.63 7.49
CA ALA A 3 24.18 15.63 8.29
C ALA A 3 23.18 14.65 7.65
N ALA A 4 22.65 13.73 8.46
CA ALA A 4 21.49 12.95 8.07
C ALA A 4 20.33 13.95 7.92
N SER A 5 20.11 14.41 6.70
CA SER A 5 18.95 15.19 6.33
C SER A 5 17.74 14.35 6.72
N ASN A 6 17.03 14.77 7.76
CA ASN A 6 15.78 14.16 8.20
C ASN A 6 14.70 14.55 7.16
N GLU A 7 14.87 14.08 5.94
CA GLU A 7 14.05 14.41 4.78
C GLU A 7 12.68 13.79 4.98
N THR A 8 11.72 14.62 5.35
CA THR A 8 10.31 14.29 5.36
C THR A 8 9.83 14.21 3.92
N PHE A 9 9.83 13.00 3.37
CA PHE A 9 9.24 12.74 2.06
C PHE A 9 7.72 12.68 2.18
N TYR A 10 7.02 13.44 1.34
CA TYR A 10 5.56 13.38 1.27
C TYR A 10 5.15 12.19 0.41
N VAL A 11 4.35 11.30 0.99
CA VAL A 11 3.72 10.20 0.27
C VAL A 11 2.66 10.78 -0.67
N ASP A 12 2.76 10.47 -1.95
CA ASP A 12 1.74 10.85 -2.94
C ASP A 12 0.58 9.86 -2.87
N LYS A 13 0.89 8.57 -3.05
CA LYS A 13 -0.10 7.50 -3.09
C LYS A 13 0.53 6.16 -2.75
N VAL A 14 -0.29 5.26 -2.22
CA VAL A 14 0.02 3.84 -2.11
C VAL A 14 -0.81 3.08 -3.13
N ASP A 15 -0.16 2.24 -3.92
CA ASP A 15 -0.81 1.48 -5.00
C ASP A 15 -1.08 0.03 -4.61
N LYS A 16 -0.13 -0.58 -3.89
CA LYS A 16 -0.16 -2.00 -3.51
C LYS A 16 0.27 -2.16 -2.06
N ALA A 17 -0.24 -3.20 -1.42
CA ALA A 17 0.21 -3.70 -0.15
C ALA A 17 0.47 -5.20 -0.27
N LYS A 18 1.54 -5.69 0.32
CA LYS A 18 1.83 -7.12 0.42
C LYS A 18 2.08 -7.51 1.86
N VAL A 19 1.68 -8.72 2.24
CA VAL A 19 2.04 -9.30 3.53
C VAL A 19 3.38 -10.00 3.41
N GLU A 20 4.37 -9.54 4.16
CA GLU A 20 5.66 -10.22 4.28
C GLU A 20 5.88 -10.75 5.69
N LYS A 21 6.84 -11.69 5.79
CA LYS A 21 7.31 -12.19 7.07
C LYS A 21 8.33 -11.20 7.62
N GLY A 22 7.93 -10.45 8.64
CA GLY A 22 8.79 -9.52 9.35
C GLY A 22 9.78 -10.21 10.29
N PRO A 23 10.70 -9.43 10.89
CA PRO A 23 11.65 -9.92 11.87
C PRO A 23 10.91 -10.53 13.08
N GLY A 24 11.29 -11.76 13.44
CA GLY A 24 10.62 -12.52 14.51
C GLY A 24 9.40 -13.34 14.06
N GLY A 25 9.20 -13.52 12.76
CA GLY A 25 8.13 -14.38 12.23
C GLY A 25 6.73 -13.78 12.29
N LYS A 26 6.61 -12.51 12.69
CA LYS A 26 5.37 -11.75 12.65
C LYS A 26 5.06 -11.35 11.22
N LYS A 27 3.79 -11.39 10.83
CA LYS A 27 3.33 -10.87 9.54
C LYS A 27 3.39 -9.33 9.61
N VAL A 28 3.85 -8.69 8.54
CA VAL A 28 3.90 -7.23 8.43
C VAL A 28 3.39 -6.80 7.07
N TRP A 29 2.71 -5.66 7.02
CA TRP A 29 2.33 -5.04 5.76
C TRP A 29 3.48 -4.23 5.19
N VAL A 30 3.71 -4.42 3.89
CA VAL A 30 4.66 -3.66 3.11
C VAL A 30 3.92 -3.01 1.97
N PHE A 31 3.97 -1.69 1.92
CA PHE A 31 3.21 -0.85 0.99
C PHE A 31 4.12 -0.29 -0.09
N HIS A 32 3.65 -0.38 -1.33
CA HIS A 32 4.29 0.21 -2.48
C HIS A 32 3.94 1.70 -2.54
N THR A 33 4.89 2.51 -2.12
CA THR A 33 4.74 3.94 -1.84
C THR A 33 5.28 4.73 -3.01
N LEU A 34 4.42 5.55 -3.62
CA LEU A 34 4.82 6.55 -4.59
C LEU A 34 5.11 7.85 -3.84
N TRP A 35 6.29 8.40 -4.08
CA TRP A 35 6.75 9.63 -3.45
C TRP A 35 6.34 10.84 -4.28
N LYS A 36 5.83 11.88 -3.63
CA LYS A 36 5.39 13.09 -4.30
C LYS A 36 6.58 13.81 -4.93
N GLY A 37 6.46 14.13 -6.22
CA GLY A 37 7.54 14.76 -6.99
C GLY A 37 8.56 13.79 -7.58
N TYR A 38 8.37 12.48 -7.39
CA TYR A 38 9.18 11.45 -8.03
C TYR A 38 8.36 10.63 -9.04
N PRO A 39 8.99 10.11 -10.11
CA PRO A 39 8.29 9.25 -11.06
C PRO A 39 7.87 7.92 -10.41
N ASN A 40 6.87 7.26 -10.98
CA ASN A 40 6.37 5.96 -10.49
C ASN A 40 7.47 4.89 -10.40
N SER A 41 8.54 5.00 -11.20
CA SER A 41 9.70 4.10 -11.16
C SER A 41 10.56 4.26 -9.89
N ALA A 42 10.41 5.36 -9.17
CA ALA A 42 11.08 5.61 -7.89
C ALA A 42 10.22 5.17 -6.69
N ALA A 43 9.10 4.48 -6.94
CA ALA A 43 8.29 3.93 -5.88
C ALA A 43 9.06 2.86 -5.10
N SER A 44 8.86 2.86 -3.78
CA SER A 44 9.58 1.97 -2.87
C SER A 44 8.62 1.17 -2.00
N TRP A 45 9.03 -0.03 -1.64
CA TRP A 45 8.32 -0.87 -0.68
C TRP A 45 8.71 -0.45 0.74
N VAL A 46 7.74 0.08 1.48
CA VAL A 46 7.92 0.65 2.82
C VAL A 46 7.00 -0.08 3.79
N GLN A 47 7.47 -0.42 4.99
CA GLN A 47 6.66 -1.16 5.96
C GLN A 47 5.68 -0.23 6.67
N GLU A 48 4.54 -0.77 7.13
CA GLU A 48 3.53 0.00 7.88
C GLU A 48 4.11 0.81 9.04
N ARG A 49 5.09 0.24 9.74
CA ARG A 49 5.74 0.86 10.90
C ARG A 49 6.47 2.15 10.52
N ASP A 50 7.03 2.21 9.32
CA ASP A 50 7.80 3.35 8.82
C ASP A 50 6.85 4.50 8.41
N PHE A 51 5.58 4.19 8.17
CA PHE A 51 4.54 5.18 7.88
C PHE A 51 4.01 5.91 9.12
N ASN A 52 4.38 5.52 10.35
CA ASN A 52 4.02 6.18 11.62
C ASN A 52 2.64 6.89 11.64
N GLY A 53 1.57 6.17 11.31
CA GLY A 53 0.20 6.70 11.35
C GLY A 53 -0.20 7.63 10.18
N SER A 54 0.49 7.56 9.05
CA SER A 54 0.23 8.38 7.87
C SER A 54 -1.21 8.20 7.34
N TYR A 55 -1.88 9.32 7.12
CA TYR A 55 -3.20 9.41 6.48
C TYR A 55 -3.27 8.70 5.11
N ALA A 56 -2.12 8.55 4.43
CA ALA A 56 -2.00 7.80 3.17
C ALA A 56 -2.43 6.33 3.29
N LEU A 57 -2.13 5.66 4.41
CA LEU A 57 -2.55 4.27 4.64
C LEU A 57 -4.06 4.17 4.86
N ASP A 58 -4.66 5.15 5.56
CA ASP A 58 -6.11 5.20 5.76
C ASP A 58 -6.85 5.38 4.43
N ILE A 59 -6.36 6.29 3.56
CA ILE A 59 -6.90 6.47 2.20
C ILE A 59 -6.74 5.20 1.39
N PHE A 60 -5.58 4.55 1.47
CA PHE A 60 -5.33 3.28 0.77
C PHE A 60 -6.35 2.24 1.20
N TRP A 61 -6.44 1.92 2.49
CA TRP A 61 -7.36 0.91 2.99
C TRP A 61 -8.82 1.20 2.70
N LYS A 62 -9.25 2.47 2.72
CA LYS A 62 -10.60 2.89 2.30
C LYS A 62 -10.91 2.57 0.84
N ARG A 63 -9.88 2.50 -0.01
CA ARG A 63 -9.98 2.23 -1.45
C ARG A 63 -9.51 0.83 -1.82
N SER A 64 -8.89 0.08 -0.92
CA SER A 64 -8.36 -1.25 -1.19
C SER A 64 -9.45 -2.31 -1.22
N ASP A 65 -9.24 -3.34 -2.04
CA ASP A 65 -10.16 -4.47 -2.16
C ASP A 65 -9.88 -5.52 -1.07
N VAL A 66 -9.93 -5.11 0.20
CA VAL A 66 -9.84 -6.04 1.36
C VAL A 66 -11.20 -6.63 1.74
N GLY A 67 -12.29 -6.17 1.11
CA GLY A 67 -13.66 -6.54 1.47
C GLY A 67 -13.98 -6.17 2.91
N ASP A 68 -14.64 -7.07 3.64
CA ASP A 68 -14.98 -6.95 5.07
C ASP A 68 -13.84 -7.37 6.03
N ARG A 69 -12.62 -7.59 5.53
CA ARG A 69 -11.49 -8.01 6.36
C ARG A 69 -10.78 -6.80 6.95
N ASP A 70 -10.66 -6.76 8.27
CA ASP A 70 -9.81 -5.77 8.96
C ASP A 70 -8.35 -5.90 8.53
N PRO A 71 -7.77 -4.89 7.84
CA PRO A 71 -6.37 -4.92 7.43
C PRO A 71 -5.41 -4.91 8.64
N LYS A 72 -5.86 -4.37 9.78
CA LYS A 72 -5.12 -4.46 11.06
C LYS A 72 -5.00 -5.89 11.58
N ASN A 73 -5.87 -6.79 11.13
CA ASN A 73 -5.87 -8.18 11.55
C ASN A 73 -5.12 -9.07 10.55
N LEU A 74 -3.78 -8.99 10.59
CA LEU A 74 -2.86 -9.80 9.78
C LEU A 74 -3.05 -11.34 9.94
N THR A 75 -3.74 -11.80 10.98
CA THR A 75 -4.04 -13.24 11.13
C THR A 75 -4.95 -13.74 10.01
N LYS A 76 -5.82 -12.87 9.48
CA LYS A 76 -6.74 -13.16 8.37
C LYS A 76 -6.07 -13.19 6.98
N PHE A 77 -4.80 -12.79 6.90
CA PHE A 77 -4.06 -12.71 5.63
C PHE A 77 -2.92 -13.72 5.61
N THR A 78 -2.61 -14.24 4.42
CA THR A 78 -1.50 -15.16 4.21
C THR A 78 -0.21 -14.42 3.83
N ILE A 79 0.95 -15.00 4.17
CA ILE A 79 2.24 -14.41 3.78
C ILE A 79 2.37 -14.54 2.25
N GLY A 80 2.71 -13.44 1.59
CA GLY A 80 2.70 -13.34 0.12
C GLY A 80 1.39 -12.85 -0.46
N GLU A 81 0.34 -12.64 0.35
CA GLU A 81 -0.91 -12.05 -0.12
C GLU A 81 -0.68 -10.58 -0.49
N VAL A 82 -1.07 -10.23 -1.72
CA VAL A 82 -0.97 -8.88 -2.25
C VAL A 82 -2.36 -8.29 -2.37
N VAL A 83 -2.59 -7.21 -1.63
CA VAL A 83 -3.77 -6.37 -1.75
C VAL A 83 -3.42 -5.22 -2.68
N GLN A 84 -4.24 -4.99 -3.70
CA GLN A 84 -4.09 -3.83 -4.57
C GLN A 84 -5.22 -2.85 -4.25
N LEU A 85 -4.95 -1.57 -4.51
CA LEU A 85 -6.01 -0.58 -4.52
C LEU A 85 -7.11 -1.08 -5.47
N ARG A 86 -8.37 -1.00 -5.07
CA ARG A 86 -9.48 -1.20 -6.00
C ARG A 86 -9.41 -0.02 -6.97
N GLU A 87 -8.70 -0.20 -8.08
CA GLU A 87 -8.98 0.60 -9.26
C GLU A 87 -10.47 0.38 -9.52
N GLU A 88 -11.24 1.47 -9.38
CA GLU A 88 -12.63 1.50 -9.75
C GLU A 88 -12.74 0.73 -11.05
N ARG A 89 -13.43 -0.42 -11.01
CA ARG A 89 -13.67 -1.25 -12.18
C ARG A 89 -14.22 -0.31 -13.24
N GLU A 90 -13.36 0.14 -14.14
CA GLU A 90 -13.78 0.86 -15.31
C GLU A 90 -14.62 -0.14 -16.08
N LYS A 91 -15.92 0.14 -16.06
CA LYS A 91 -17.06 -0.62 -16.58
C LYS A 91 -16.69 -1.64 -17.67
N ARG A 92 -16.26 -2.84 -17.28
CA ARG A 92 -16.38 -4.01 -18.15
C ARG A 92 -17.80 -4.53 -18.03
N GLY A 93 -18.68 -3.92 -18.84
CA GLY A 93 -20.09 -4.25 -18.88
C GLY A 93 -20.85 -3.56 -20.02
N SER A 94 -20.51 -3.94 -21.26
CA SER A 94 -21.46 -4.04 -22.38
C SER A 94 -21.95 -2.74 -23.05
N SER A 95 -21.39 -2.44 -24.22
CA SER A 95 -22.24 -2.04 -25.35
C SER A 95 -21.98 -3.02 -26.48
N ARG A 96 -22.86 -4.01 -26.47
CA ARG A 96 -23.18 -4.98 -27.52
C ARG A 96 -23.01 -4.35 -28.91
N SER A 97 -22.23 -5.03 -29.75
CA SER A 97 -22.12 -4.76 -31.19
C SER A 97 -23.51 -4.66 -31.83
N TYR A 98 -23.69 -3.65 -32.67
CA TYR A 98 -24.76 -3.57 -33.67
C TYR A 98 -24.11 -3.62 -35.06
#